data_AF-A0A349GYU8-F1
#
_entry.id   AF-A0A349GYU8-F1
#
_cell.length_a   1.000
_cell.length_b   1.000
_cell.length_c   1.000
_cell.angle_alpha   90.00
_cell.angle_beta   90.00
_cell.angle_gamma   90.00
#
_symmetry.space_group_name_H-M   'P 1'
#
loop_
_entity.id
_entity.type
_entity.pdbx_description
1 polymer ?
#
loop_
_entity_poly.entity_id
_entity_poly.type
_entity_poly.pdbx_seq_one_letter_code
_entity_poly.pdbx_strand_id
1 'polypeptide(L)'
;MEKEVFALLLARKQPVIWCPAWSLENAVRSPEILAALEENRMLVLEMRNQDGNLAAAEQRNRFVLEQVGKLWLPHVTPGGMLDRLIQELKVRDKILHNGDRSLPQLEGNQRLFL
;
A
#
# COMPACT_ATOMS: atom_id res chain seq x y z
N MET A 1 7.81 -5.57 -7.88
CA MET A 1 7.44 -4.17 -7.60
C MET A 1 6.95 -3.93 -6.16
N GLU A 2 5.80 -4.42 -5.68
CA GLU A 2 5.33 -4.12 -4.30
C GLU A 2 6.38 -4.49 -3.23
N LYS A 3 6.95 -5.71 -3.32
CA LYS A 3 8.04 -6.16 -2.42
C LYS A 3 9.31 -5.31 -2.51
N GLU A 4 9.67 -4.84 -3.71
CA GLU A 4 10.85 -3.98 -3.91
C GLU A 4 10.62 -2.59 -3.32
N VAL A 5 9.43 -2.03 -3.51
CA VAL A 5 9.03 -0.75 -2.90
C VAL A 5 9.05 -0.88 -1.39
N PHE A 6 8.46 -1.95 -0.83
CA PHE A 6 8.48 -2.21 0.60
C PHE A 6 9.90 -2.30 1.16
N ALA A 7 10.78 -3.08 0.52
CA ALA A 7 12.18 -3.20 0.92
C ALA A 7 12.91 -1.85 0.85
N LEU A 8 12.65 -1.04 -0.18
CA LEU A 8 13.23 0.29 -0.32
C LEU A 8 12.78 1.24 0.79
N LEU A 9 11.50 1.22 1.18
CA LEU A 9 10.98 2.03 2.28
C LEU A 9 11.62 1.64 3.61
N LEU A 10 11.75 0.33 3.87
CA LEU A 10 12.42 -0.18 5.06
C LEU A 10 13.88 0.28 5.11
N ALA A 11 14.62 0.13 4.01
CA ALA A 11 16.01 0.55 3.90
C ALA A 11 16.19 2.07 4.09
N ARG A 12 15.24 2.87 3.59
CA ARG A 12 15.22 4.34 3.75
C ARG A 12 14.69 4.81 5.11
N LYS A 13 14.32 3.89 6.00
CA LYS A 13 13.64 4.18 7.27
C LYS A 13 12.41 5.06 7.10
N GLN A 14 11.69 4.95 5.99
CA GLN A 14 10.50 5.76 5.76
C GLN A 14 9.30 5.23 6.56
N PRO A 15 8.38 6.11 7.02
CA PRO A 15 7.13 5.70 7.62
C PRO A 15 6.23 4.98 6.62
N VAL A 16 5.69 3.82 7.01
CA VAL A 16 4.87 2.96 6.14
C VAL A 16 3.66 2.42 6.88
N ILE A 17 2.52 2.38 6.19
CA ILE A 17 1.35 1.62 6.61
C ILE A 17 1.23 0.45 5.66
N TRP A 18 1.35 -0.77 6.20
CA TRP A 18 1.33 -1.98 5.39
C TRP A 18 0.04 -2.75 5.61
N CYS A 19 -0.66 -3.07 4.53
CA CYS A 19 -1.91 -3.81 4.51
C CYS A 19 -1.74 -5.09 3.69
N PRO A 20 -1.21 -6.17 4.28
CA PRO A 20 -1.01 -7.41 3.54
C PRO A 20 -2.34 -8.04 3.13
N ALA A 21 -2.37 -8.67 1.95
CA ALA A 21 -3.51 -9.43 1.45
C ALA A 21 -3.64 -10.85 2.08
N TRP A 22 -2.70 -11.22 2.96
CA TRP A 22 -2.58 -12.53 3.59
C TRP A 22 -2.22 -12.37 5.07
N SER A 23 -2.40 -13.46 5.83
CA SER A 23 -2.19 -13.48 7.27
C SER A 23 -0.80 -12.98 7.72
N LEU A 24 -0.78 -12.24 8.82
CA LEU A 24 0.42 -11.71 9.47
C LEU A 24 1.37 -12.75 10.05
N GLU A 25 0.89 -13.97 10.33
CA GLU A 25 1.65 -14.99 11.07
C GLU A 25 3.03 -15.30 10.45
N ASN A 26 3.13 -15.21 9.12
CA ASN A 26 4.38 -15.44 8.39
C ASN A 26 5.03 -14.15 7.88
N ALA A 27 4.28 -13.04 7.86
CA ALA A 27 4.68 -11.79 7.24
C ALA A 27 5.57 -10.94 8.17
N VAL A 28 5.34 -11.00 9.48
CA VAL A 28 6.04 -10.20 10.51
C VAL A 28 7.17 -10.99 11.16
N ARG A 29 8.08 -11.54 10.35
CA ARG A 29 9.22 -12.33 10.86
C ARG A 29 10.59 -11.79 10.45
N SER A 30 10.66 -10.82 9.54
CA SER A 30 11.95 -10.26 9.16
C SER A 30 12.43 -9.25 10.22
N PRO A 31 13.74 -9.24 10.54
CA PRO A 31 14.31 -8.26 11.47
C PRO A 31 14.01 -6.80 11.08
N GLU A 32 13.92 -6.50 9.79
CA GLU A 32 13.67 -5.14 9.29
C GLU A 32 12.24 -4.69 9.59
N ILE A 33 11.26 -5.59 9.49
CA ILE A 33 9.86 -5.31 9.82
C ILE A 33 9.73 -5.11 11.33
N LEU A 34 10.34 -5.99 12.13
CA LEU A 34 10.32 -5.85 13.59
C LEU A 34 10.97 -4.52 14.03
N ALA A 35 12.13 -4.19 13.47
CA ALA A 35 12.79 -2.91 13.74
C ALA A 35 11.92 -1.71 13.34
N ALA A 36 11.22 -1.76 12.20
CA ALA A 36 10.33 -0.68 11.77
C ALA A 36 9.11 -0.52 12.70
N LEU A 37 8.58 -1.62 13.24
CA LEU A 37 7.53 -1.63 14.25
C LEU A 37 8.02 -1.03 15.57
N GLU A 38 9.17 -1.49 16.07
CA GLU A 38 9.80 -1.00 17.31
C GLU A 38 10.15 0.50 17.24
N GLU A 39 10.61 0.96 16.08
CA GLU A 39 10.93 2.37 15.82
C GLU A 39 9.67 3.25 15.62
N ASN A 40 8.45 2.72 15.77
CA ASN A 40 7.17 3.42 15.52
C ASN A 40 7.03 4.02 14.11
N ARG A 41 7.72 3.41 13.13
CA ARG A 41 7.66 3.83 11.72
C ARG A 41 6.77 2.94 10.87
N MET A 42 6.25 1.86 11.42
CA MET A 42 5.34 0.96 10.73
C MET A 42 4.03 0.81 11.50
N LEU A 43 2.92 0.86 10.75
CA LEU A 43 1.62 0.37 11.19
C LEU A 43 1.21 -0.77 10.27
N VAL A 44 0.75 -1.87 10.83
CA VAL A 44 0.27 -3.00 10.03
C VAL A 44 -1.24 -3.13 10.20
N LEU A 45 -1.96 -3.21 9.08
CA LEU A 45 -3.41 -3.31 9.03
C LEU A 45 -3.81 -4.61 8.36
N GLU A 46 -4.48 -5.50 9.08
CA GLU A 46 -4.98 -6.75 8.52
C GLU A 46 -6.50 -6.68 8.35
N MET A 47 -6.99 -7.05 7.16
CA MET A 47 -8.42 -7.14 6.91
C MET A 47 -8.97 -8.39 7.58
N ARG A 48 -10.22 -8.32 8.07
CA ARG A 48 -10.90 -9.48 8.67
C ARG A 48 -11.09 -10.63 7.69
N ASN A 49 -11.28 -10.32 6.41
CA ASN A 49 -11.31 -11.31 5.35
C ASN A 49 -9.89 -11.66 4.92
N GLN A 50 -9.48 -12.90 5.20
CA GLN A 50 -8.13 -13.42 4.95
C GLN A 50 -8.11 -14.52 3.89
N ASP A 51 -9.22 -14.73 3.16
CA ASP A 51 -9.39 -15.85 2.22
C ASP A 51 -8.40 -15.80 1.03
N GLY A 52 -7.64 -14.71 0.88
CA GLY A 52 -6.66 -14.52 -0.20
C GLY A 52 -7.29 -14.49 -1.60
N ASN A 53 -8.62 -14.36 -1.68
CA ASN A 53 -9.38 -14.37 -2.92
C ASN A 53 -9.55 -12.95 -3.49
N LEU A 54 -10.18 -12.88 -4.67
CA LEU A 54 -10.43 -11.61 -5.36
C LEU A 54 -11.23 -10.61 -4.51
N ALA A 55 -12.19 -11.09 -3.71
CA ALA A 55 -13.02 -10.24 -2.85
C ALA A 55 -12.22 -9.68 -1.67
N ALA A 56 -11.31 -10.47 -1.07
CA ALA A 56 -10.41 -10.01 -0.02
C ALA A 56 -9.46 -8.91 -0.55
N ALA A 57 -8.89 -9.13 -1.75
CA ALA A 57 -8.05 -8.14 -2.42
C ALA A 57 -8.81 -6.85 -2.77
N GLU A 58 -10.06 -6.97 -3.24
CA GLU A 58 -10.92 -5.82 -3.55
C GLU A 58 -11.24 -5.00 -2.28
N GLN A 59 -11.65 -5.67 -1.21
CA GLN A 59 -12.00 -5.03 0.06
C GLN A 59 -10.81 -4.24 0.62
N ARG A 60 -9.62 -4.83 0.57
CA ARG A 60 -8.37 -4.16 0.96
C ARG A 60 -8.08 -2.95 0.08
N ASN A 61 -8.11 -3.10 -1.25
CA ASN A 61 -7.82 -2.02 -2.18
C ASN A 61 -8.80 -0.86 -1.99
N ARG A 62 -10.10 -1.17 -1.83
CA ARG A 62 -11.15 -0.19 -1.54
C ARG A 62 -10.83 0.59 -0.27
N PHE A 63 -10.52 -0.09 0.83
CA PHE A 63 -10.13 0.54 2.08
C PHE A 63 -8.95 1.52 1.88
N VAL A 64 -7.89 1.08 1.20
CA VAL A 64 -6.72 1.95 0.95
C VAL A 64 -7.09 3.18 0.12
N LEU A 65 -7.84 3.02 -0.98
CA LEU A 65 -8.24 4.13 -1.86
C LEU A 65 -9.09 5.20 -1.14
N GLU A 66 -9.91 4.78 -0.19
CA GLU A 66 -10.73 5.68 0.62
C GLU A 66 -9.90 6.50 1.62
N GLN A 67 -8.90 5.88 2.26
CA GLN A 67 -8.13 6.53 3.33
C GLN A 67 -6.99 7.44 2.83
N VAL A 68 -6.46 7.20 1.64
CA VAL A 68 -5.29 7.97 1.16
C VAL A 68 -5.68 9.35 0.63
N GLY A 69 -4.76 10.32 0.80
CA GLY A 69 -4.85 11.65 0.19
C GLY A 69 -4.23 11.73 -1.21
N LYS A 70 -3.26 10.86 -1.51
CA LYS A 70 -2.61 10.77 -2.82
C LYS A 70 -2.37 9.32 -3.20
N LEU A 71 -2.43 9.01 -4.48
CA LEU A 71 -2.28 7.67 -5.04
C LEU A 71 -1.09 7.63 -5.99
N TRP A 72 -0.12 6.77 -5.68
CA TRP A 72 0.94 6.40 -6.60
C TRP A 72 0.63 5.02 -7.18
N LEU A 73 0.26 4.98 -8.45
CA LEU A 73 -0.17 3.77 -9.14
C LEU A 73 0.73 3.55 -10.36
N PRO A 74 1.91 2.93 -10.18
CA PRO A 74 2.90 2.76 -11.26
C PRO A 74 2.37 1.94 -12.44
N HIS A 75 1.39 1.07 -12.20
CA HIS A 75 0.68 0.36 -13.25
C HIS A 75 -0.76 0.08 -12.82
N VAL A 76 -1.70 0.32 -13.74
CA VAL A 76 -3.10 -0.10 -13.63
C VAL A 76 -3.49 -0.75 -14.95
N THR A 77 -4.00 -1.97 -14.88
CA THR A 77 -4.52 -2.68 -16.07
C THR A 77 -5.91 -2.12 -16.43
N PRO A 78 -6.10 -1.57 -17.65
CA PRO A 78 -7.40 -1.05 -18.07
C PRO A 78 -8.50 -2.11 -17.98
N GLY A 79 -9.66 -1.75 -17.43
CA GLY A 79 -10.78 -2.65 -17.22
C GLY A 79 -10.59 -3.70 -16.13
N GLY A 80 -9.43 -3.74 -15.45
CA GLY A 80 -9.17 -4.59 -14.28
C GLY A 80 -9.85 -4.08 -13.02
N MET A 81 -9.77 -4.86 -11.92
CA MET A 81 -10.42 -4.52 -10.64
C MET A 81 -10.04 -3.12 -10.15
N LEU A 82 -8.76 -2.80 -10.10
CA LEU A 82 -8.29 -1.53 -9.57
C LEU A 82 -8.75 -0.33 -10.41
N ASP A 83 -8.77 -0.46 -11.75
CA ASP A 83 -9.31 0.57 -12.64
C ASP A 83 -10.81 0.81 -12.39
N ARG A 84 -11.58 -0.27 -12.21
CA ARG A 84 -13.01 -0.19 -11.87
C ARG A 84 -13.23 0.51 -10.53
N LEU A 85 -12.47 0.14 -9.50
CA LEU A 85 -12.55 0.78 -8.18
C LEU A 85 -12.20 2.27 -8.23
N ILE A 86 -11.17 2.66 -8.98
CA ILE A 86 -10.79 4.06 -9.14
C ILE A 86 -11.93 4.88 -9.77
N GLN A 87 -12.61 4.29 -10.76
CA GLN A 87 -13.76 4.91 -11.43
C GLN A 87 -14.97 5.01 -10.49
N GLU A 88 -15.28 3.92 -9.79
CA GLU A 88 -16.40 3.84 -8.85
C GLU A 88 -16.26 4.84 -7.69
N LEU A 89 -15.09 4.88 -7.05
CA LEU A 89 -14.80 5.75 -5.92
C LEU A 89 -14.48 7.19 -6.32
N LYS A 90 -14.35 7.47 -7.63
CA LYS A 90 -14.03 8.79 -8.19
C LYS A 90 -12.75 9.41 -7.63
N VAL A 91 -11.74 8.58 -7.35
CA VAL A 91 -10.46 8.99 -6.73
C VAL A 91 -9.36 9.36 -7.74
N ARG A 92 -9.72 9.64 -8.99
CA ARG A 92 -8.75 9.96 -10.06
C ARG A 92 -7.96 11.23 -9.79
N ASP A 93 -8.57 12.19 -9.11
CA ASP A 93 -7.96 13.45 -8.67
C ASP A 93 -6.85 13.24 -7.63
N LYS A 94 -6.88 12.13 -6.88
CA LYS A 94 -5.83 11.75 -5.93
C LYS A 94 -4.59 11.18 -6.62
N ILE A 95 -4.69 10.75 -7.87
CA ILE A 95 -3.59 10.09 -8.58
C ILE A 95 -2.49 11.11 -8.86
N LEU A 96 -1.26 10.76 -8.47
CA LEU A 96 -0.08 11.53 -8.80
C LEU A 96 0.10 11.56 -10.32
N HIS A 97 -0.25 12.68 -10.95
CA HIS A 97 -0.02 12.93 -12.36
C HIS A 97 1.47 13.18 -12.58
N ASN A 98 2.24 12.10 -12.70
CA ASN A 98 3.50 12.09 -13.43
C ASN A 98 3.78 10.64 -13.80
N GLY A 99 4.11 10.36 -15.06
CA GLY A 99 4.46 9.04 -15.58
C GLY A 99 5.77 8.47 -15.02
N ASP A 100 6.09 8.82 -13.79
CA ASP A 100 7.30 8.45 -13.11
C ASP A 100 7.10 7.09 -12.43
N ARG A 101 7.80 6.09 -12.96
CA ARG A 101 7.89 4.76 -12.34
C ARG A 101 8.71 4.81 -11.04
N SER A 102 9.35 5.94 -10.75
CA SER A 102 10.08 6.12 -9.51
C SER A 102 9.14 6.30 -8.31
N LEU A 103 9.57 5.78 -7.16
CA LEU A 103 8.84 5.95 -5.90
C LEU A 103 8.88 7.43 -5.50
N PRO A 104 7.73 8.07 -5.19
CA PRO A 104 7.71 9.46 -4.80
C PRO A 104 8.53 9.69 -3.54
N GLN A 105 9.22 10.83 -3.48
CA GLN A 105 9.85 11.30 -2.26
C GLN A 105 8.73 11.68 -1.28
N LEU A 106 8.65 10.99 -0.15
CA LEU A 106 7.72 11.35 0.92
C LEU A 106 8.27 12.57 1.66
N GLU A 107 7.42 13.57 1.87
CA GLU A 107 7.77 14.80 2.59
C GLU A 107 7.02 14.90 3.93
N GLY A 108 7.70 15.36 4.98
CA GLY A 108 7.10 15.59 6.30
C GLY A 108 6.50 14.32 6.92
N ASN A 109 5.24 14.40 7.36
CA ASN A 109 4.52 13.30 8.02
C ASN A 109 3.77 12.35 7.06
N GLN A 110 4.09 12.38 5.78
CA GLN A 110 3.49 11.47 4.80
C GLN A 110 3.88 10.01 5.08
N ARG A 111 2.91 9.12 4.92
CA ARG A 111 3.10 7.67 5.04
C ARG A 111 2.63 7.02 3.76
N LEU A 112 3.38 6.03 3.26
CA LEU A 112 2.93 5.24 2.12
C LEU A 112 2.06 4.08 2.61
N PHE A 113 0.89 3.91 1.99
CA PHE A 113 0.09 2.70 2.13
C PHE A 113 0.54 1.68 1.08
N LEU A 114 0.89 0.48 1.53
CA LEU A 114 1.25 -0.67 0.68
C LEU A 114 0.29 -1.82 0.91
#